data_AF-A0A9X4L1R4-F1
#
_entry.id   AF-A0A9X4L1R4-F1
#
_cell.length_a   1.000
_cell.length_b   1.000
_cell.length_c   1.000
_cell.angle_alpha   90.00
_cell.angle_beta   90.00
_cell.angle_gamma   90.00
#
_symmetry.space_group_name_H-M   'P 1'
#
loop_
_entity.id
_entity.type
_entity.pdbx_description
1 polymer ?
#
loop_
_entity_poly.entity_id
_entity_poly.type
_entity_poly.pdbx_seq_one_letter_code
_entity_poly.pdbx_strand_id
1 'polypeptide(L)'
;MIEKVCNKDKALEVGINDVVYIEFFKRETGNIDMFLGKDGNSNTRAIEGFFIGDYEIEYNREVAKVEDEKQKEIKQLDLFSFM
;
A
#
# COMPACT_ATOMS: atom_id res chain seq x y z
N MET A 1 3.31 0.97 5.05
CA MET A 1 3.46 1.91 3.92
C MET A 1 4.15 1.16 2.79
N ILE A 2 3.75 1.35 1.53
CA ILE A 2 4.40 0.68 0.38
C ILE A 2 5.82 1.25 0.25
N GLU A 3 6.81 0.36 0.26
CA GLU A 3 8.23 0.70 0.10
C GLU A 3 8.65 0.51 -1.35
N LYS A 4 8.18 -0.58 -1.97
CA LYS A 4 8.52 -0.94 -3.33
C LYS A 4 7.40 -1.71 -4.01
N VAL A 5 7.26 -1.50 -5.32
CA VAL A 5 6.42 -2.30 -6.21
C VAL A 5 7.27 -2.69 -7.40
N CYS A 6 7.42 -3.98 -7.68
CA CYS A 6 8.27 -4.44 -8.77
C CYS A 6 7.65 -5.60 -9.55
N ASN A 7 8.02 -5.70 -10.81
CA ASN A 7 7.82 -6.90 -11.61
C ASN A 7 9.14 -7.24 -12.32
N LYS A 8 9.11 -8.23 -13.21
CA LYS A 8 10.29 -8.67 -13.97
C LYS A 8 10.95 -7.56 -14.82
N ASP A 9 10.22 -6.52 -15.21
CA ASP A 9 10.66 -5.52 -16.19
C ASP A 9 10.97 -4.15 -15.56
N LYS A 10 10.37 -3.83 -14.40
CA LYS A 10 10.46 -2.50 -13.79
C LYS A 10 10.17 -2.49 -12.29
N ALA A 11 10.54 -1.41 -11.61
CA ALA A 11 10.34 -1.23 -10.19
C ALA A 11 10.13 0.24 -9.79
N LEU A 12 9.13 0.46 -8.94
CA LEU A 12 8.85 1.73 -8.26
C LEU A 12 9.25 1.59 -6.79
N GLU A 13 10.17 2.42 -6.31
CA GLU A 13 10.75 2.31 -4.96
C GLU A 13 10.85 3.69 -4.29
N VAL A 14 10.55 3.74 -2.99
CA VAL A 14 10.77 4.93 -2.15
C VAL A 14 12.26 5.18 -1.98
N GLY A 15 12.68 6.44 -2.03
CA GLY A 15 14.09 6.86 -1.96
C GLY A 15 14.79 6.92 -3.31
N ILE A 16 14.14 6.43 -4.39
CA ILE A 16 14.64 6.52 -5.76
C ILE A 16 13.86 7.61 -6.51
N ASN A 17 14.54 8.39 -7.36
CA ASN A 17 13.92 9.43 -8.20
C ASN A 17 13.04 10.44 -7.42
N ASP A 18 13.50 10.87 -6.24
CA ASP A 18 12.80 11.78 -5.32
C ASP A 18 11.41 11.28 -4.87
N VAL A 19 11.13 9.98 -5.00
CA VAL A 19 9.91 9.36 -4.49
C VAL A 19 10.02 9.23 -2.98
N VAL A 20 9.14 9.91 -2.25
CA VAL A 20 9.02 9.87 -0.79
C VAL A 20 7.97 8.85 -0.35
N TYR A 21 6.93 8.65 -1.15
CA TYR A 21 5.89 7.66 -0.87
C TYR A 21 5.21 7.14 -2.13
N ILE A 22 4.63 5.94 -2.02
CA ILE A 22 3.91 5.28 -3.11
C ILE A 22 2.42 5.19 -2.74
N GLU A 23 1.56 5.75 -3.59
CA GLU A 23 0.10 5.65 -3.47
C GLU A 23 -0.43 4.56 -4.40
N PHE A 24 -1.30 3.69 -3.87
CA PHE A 24 -2.02 2.70 -4.66
C PHE A 24 -3.37 3.26 -5.12
N PHE A 25 -3.60 3.23 -6.44
CA PHE A 25 -4.85 3.60 -7.07
C PHE A 25 -5.42 2.39 -7.81
N LYS A 26 -6.43 1.75 -7.19
CA LYS A 26 -7.21 0.71 -7.83
C LYS A 26 -8.29 1.34 -8.70
N ARG A 27 -8.38 0.95 -9.98
CA ARG A 27 -9.62 1.17 -10.76
C ARG A 27 -10.56 -0.01 -10.55
N GLU A 28 -11.85 0.27 -10.41
CA GLU A 28 -12.90 -0.76 -10.26
C GLU A 28 -13.07 -1.64 -11.51
N THR A 29 -12.53 -1.23 -12.65
CA THR A 29 -12.70 -1.92 -13.95
C THR A 29 -11.38 -2.00 -14.72
N GLY A 30 -10.72 -3.16 -14.68
CA GLY A 30 -9.54 -3.48 -15.48
C GLY A 30 -8.53 -4.40 -14.78
N ASN A 31 -7.60 -4.97 -15.56
CA ASN A 31 -6.48 -5.80 -15.07
C ASN A 31 -5.20 -4.97 -14.86
N ILE A 32 -5.34 -3.68 -14.56
CA ILE A 32 -4.24 -2.73 -14.45
C ILE A 32 -4.31 -2.10 -13.07
N ASP A 33 -3.27 -2.30 -12.29
CA ASP A 33 -3.09 -1.66 -11.01
C ASP A 33 -2.16 -0.45 -11.16
N MET A 34 -2.58 0.69 -10.59
CA MET A 34 -1.84 1.94 -10.74
C MET A 34 -1.14 2.29 -9.43
N PHE A 35 0.16 2.60 -9.49
CA PHE A 35 0.96 3.02 -8.35
C PHE A 35 1.64 4.33 -8.66
N LEU A 36 1.46 5.34 -7.82
CA LEU A 36 2.04 6.67 -8.05
C LEU A 36 3.16 6.93 -7.06
N GLY A 37 4.38 7.13 -7.57
CA GLY A 37 5.49 7.67 -6.79
C GLY A 37 5.33 9.18 -6.60
N LYS A 38 5.24 9.62 -5.36
CA LYS A 38 5.02 11.01 -4.96
C LYS A 38 6.25 11.58 -4.28
N ASP A 39 6.57 12.84 -4.56
CA ASP A 39 7.58 13.58 -3.79
C ASP A 39 7.00 14.13 -2.47
N GLY A 40 7.85 14.76 -1.66
CA GLY A 40 7.44 15.38 -0.39
C GLY A 40 6.43 16.53 -0.52
N ASN A 41 6.18 17.02 -1.74
CA ASN A 41 5.17 18.04 -2.06
C ASN A 41 3.93 17.43 -2.71
N SER A 42 3.77 16.10 -2.67
CA SER A 42 2.68 15.34 -3.30
C SER A 42 2.60 15.43 -4.83
N ASN A 43 3.65 15.93 -5.49
CA ASN A 43 3.72 15.90 -6.95
C ASN A 43 4.06 14.48 -7.41
N THR A 44 3.39 14.04 -8.47
CA THR A 44 3.71 12.76 -9.11
C THR A 44 5.06 12.89 -9.82
N ARG A 45 6.04 12.05 -9.42
CA ARG A 45 7.39 12.04 -10.00
C ARG A 45 7.66 10.85 -10.92
N ALA A 46 7.08 9.68 -10.63
CA ALA A 46 7.50 8.45 -11.30
C ALA A 46 6.65 8.07 -12.53
N ILE A 47 7.37 7.77 -13.62
CA ILE A 47 6.96 7.48 -15.01
C ILE A 47 6.35 6.06 -15.17
N GLU A 48 6.43 5.20 -14.16
CA GLU A 48 6.19 3.76 -14.26
C GLU A 48 4.87 3.27 -13.66
N GLY A 49 3.91 4.17 -13.43
CA GLY A 49 2.79 3.95 -12.54
C GLY A 49 1.72 2.93 -12.94
N PHE A 50 1.96 2.03 -13.90
CA PHE A 50 1.00 1.01 -14.34
C PHE A 50 1.58 -0.40 -14.28
N PHE A 51 1.12 -1.23 -13.36
CA PHE A 51 1.53 -2.64 -13.25
C PHE A 51 0.40 -3.52 -13.79
N ILE A 52 0.73 -4.40 -14.73
CA ILE A 52 -0.21 -5.31 -15.40
C ILE A 52 0.28 -6.74 -15.16
N GLY A 53 -0.63 -7.61 -14.74
CA GLY A 53 -0.30 -9.00 -14.44
C GLY A 53 0.35 -9.16 -13.07
N ASP A 54 1.30 -10.08 -12.95
CA ASP A 54 1.93 -10.41 -11.69
C ASP A 54 3.03 -9.40 -11.32
N TYR A 55 2.94 -8.87 -10.10
CA TYR A 55 3.91 -7.97 -9.51
C TYR A 55 3.95 -8.20 -7.99
N GLU A 56 5.06 -7.82 -7.37
CA GLU A 56 5.29 -7.95 -5.93
C GLU A 56 5.23 -6.56 -5.28
N ILE A 57 4.65 -6.52 -4.07
CA ILE A 57 4.62 -5.31 -3.24
C ILE A 57 5.41 -5.60 -1.98
N GLU A 58 6.44 -4.78 -1.73
CA GLU A 58 7.16 -4.76 -0.46
C GLU A 58 6.61 -3.61 0.39
N TYR A 59 6.30 -3.94 1.65
CA TYR A 59 5.80 -2.98 2.63
C TYR A 59 6.89 -2.72 3.67
N ASN A 60 7.11 -1.45 3.98
CA ASN A 60 7.98 -1.07 5.07
C ASN A 60 7.40 -1.63 6.38
N ARG A 61 8.16 -2.54 7.01
CA ARG A 61 7.80 -3.29 8.22
C ARG A 61 7.91 -2.46 9.50
N GLU A 62 8.40 -1.23 9.45
CA GLU A 62 8.47 -0.33 10.62
C GLU A 62 7.12 0.30 10.98
N VAL A 63 6.07 0.10 10.18
CA VAL A 63 4.69 0.44 10.60
C VAL A 63 4.10 -0.71 11.42
N ALA A 64 4.60 -0.87 12.65
CA ALA A 64 3.99 -1.74 13.63
C ALA A 64 2.76 -1.08 14.26
N LYS A 65 1.60 -1.73 14.05
CA LYS A 65 0.45 -1.82 14.98
C LYS A 65 -0.37 -0.56 15.24
N VAL A 66 -1.28 -0.21 14.33
CA VAL A 66 -2.59 0.33 14.74
C VAL A 66 -3.64 -0.26 13.81
N GLU A 67 -4.11 -1.47 14.10
CA GLU A 67 -5.46 -1.96 13.70
C GLU A 67 -5.84 -3.34 14.26
N ASP A 68 -4.99 -3.97 15.10
CA ASP A 68 -5.37 -5.19 15.84
C ASP A 68 -6.17 -4.91 17.15
N GLU A 69 -6.43 -3.64 17.50
CA GLU A 69 -7.24 -3.31 18.68
C GLU A 69 -8.76 -3.31 18.41
N LYS A 70 -9.20 -3.21 17.15
CA LYS A 70 -10.63 -3.32 16.82
C LYS A 70 -11.19 -4.75 16.94
N GLN A 71 -10.35 -5.78 16.87
CA GLN A 71 -10.83 -7.17 17.05
C GLN A 71 -10.93 -7.60 18.52
N LYS A 72 -10.37 -6.85 19.47
CA LYS A 72 -10.48 -7.17 20.90
C LYS A 72 -11.73 -6.60 21.57
N GLU A 73 -12.22 -5.43 21.15
CA GLU A 73 -13.48 -4.89 21.69
C GLU A 73 -14.71 -5.70 21.25
N ILE A 74 -14.71 -6.22 20.01
CA ILE A 74 -15.87 -7.00 19.51
C ILE A 74 -16.01 -8.33 20.29
N LYS A 75 -14.91 -8.97 20.69
CA LYS A 75 -14.98 -10.22 21.49
C LYS A 75 -15.38 -10.00 22.95
N GLN A 76 -15.20 -8.80 23.50
CA GLN A 76 -15.63 -8.52 24.87
C GLN A 76 -17.14 -8.24 24.95
N LEU A 77 -17.72 -7.59 23.93
CA LEU A 77 -19.16 -7.34 23.85
C LEU A 77 -20.00 -8.62 23.65
N ASP A 78 -19.49 -9.61 22.90
CA ASP A 78 -20.18 -10.89 22.71
C ASP A 78 -20.23 -11.74 24.00
N LEU A 79 -19.29 -11.55 24.93
CA LEU A 79 -19.27 -12.32 26.19
C LEU A 79 -20.30 -11.82 27.20
N PHE A 80 -20.72 -10.55 27.11
CA PHE A 80 -21.76 -9.97 27.97
C PHE A 80 -23.19 -10.13 27.41
N SER A 81 -23.35 -10.60 26.17
CA SER A 81 -24.68 -10.85 25.60
C SER A 81 -25.25 -12.24 25.96
N PHE A 82 -24.51 -13.06 26.71
CA PHE A 82 -24.89 -14.41 27.12
C PHE A 82 -24.93 -14.63 28.65
N MET A 83 -24.95 -13.56 29.45
CA MET A 83 -25.28 -13.63 30.89
C MET A 83 -26.65 -13.04 31.18
#